data_AF-A0A833RNJ3-F1
#
_entry.id   AF-A0A833RNJ3-F1
#
_cell.length_a   1.000
_cell.length_b   1.000
_cell.length_c   1.000
_cell.angle_alpha   90.00
_cell.angle_beta   90.00
_cell.angle_gamma   90.00
#
_symmetry.space_group_name_H-M   'P 1'
#
loop_
_entity.id
_entity.type
_entity.pdbx_description
1 polymer ?
#
loop_
_entity_poly.entity_id
_entity_poly.type
_entity_poly.pdbx_seq_one_letter_code
_entity_poly.pdbx_strand_id
1 'polypeptide(L)'
;MYKMSSVYTNKMQKIESKGPRFEIGDFCVKLGSVTINQNFKGVLVEVEYRPCVVPGSAWELMREFLQGFLGSTVSNQAPQYLQIQILTAKSSKFIANVTVEPNTTIRQIKEELIKLKKAPHVHRQSLRLDAKGKALSDSDTLKNLSISNGGKLYLKDLGPQISWKGVFLVEYAGPLFLYLWIYQRPWIFYGDTDASKIDNIVHVAALCWTIHYAKRLLETLFVHRFSHATMPLQNLFKNCSYYWLFAMYVAYHVNHPLYTAPSQLQFLSGLVAFALCELGNLSIHIALRNLRPAGSTVRKIPVPTGNPFTVLFNLVSCPNYTYEIGSWIGFTIMTSCLPAALFTFAGAYQMTLWALGKHKAYKKEFSQYPKNRKSIIPFIL
;
A
#
# COMPACT_ATOMS: atom_id res chain seq x y z
N MET A 1 -29.77 27.42 -13.07
CA MET A 1 -28.92 26.23 -12.87
C MET A 1 -28.31 26.31 -11.46
N TYR A 2 -28.91 25.62 -10.49
CA TYR A 2 -28.47 25.68 -9.09
C TYR A 2 -27.20 24.84 -8.88
N LYS A 3 -26.13 25.46 -8.40
CA LYS A 3 -24.92 24.75 -7.95
C LYS A 3 -25.11 24.29 -6.50
N MET A 4 -25.12 22.98 -6.27
CA MET A 4 -24.97 22.42 -4.92
C MET A 4 -23.51 22.58 -4.48
N SER A 5 -23.24 23.54 -3.59
CA SER A 5 -21.90 23.80 -3.04
C SER A 5 -21.83 23.69 -1.51
N SER A 6 -22.45 22.67 -0.91
CA SER A 6 -22.46 22.53 0.56
C SER A 6 -22.17 21.13 1.12
N VAL A 7 -21.73 20.14 0.31
CA VAL A 7 -21.49 18.79 0.85
C VAL A 7 -20.07 18.58 1.41
N TYR A 8 -19.11 19.46 1.12
CA TYR A 8 -17.77 19.38 1.73
C TYR A 8 -17.18 20.78 1.99
N THR A 9 -17.62 21.45 3.05
CA THR A 9 -16.76 22.43 3.71
C THR A 9 -15.80 21.65 4.58
N ASN A 10 -14.51 21.62 4.21
CA ASN A 10 -13.45 21.20 5.10
C ASN A 10 -13.51 22.14 6.32
N LYS A 11 -14.23 21.75 7.39
CA LYS A 11 -14.29 22.51 8.64
C LYS A 11 -12.94 22.35 9.33
N MET A 12 -11.88 22.91 8.74
CA MET A 12 -10.72 23.28 9.52
C MET A 12 -11.21 24.28 10.55
N GLN A 13 -11.15 23.89 11.81
CA GLN A 13 -11.48 24.76 12.92
C GLN A 13 -10.60 26.01 12.78
N LYS A 14 -11.21 27.18 12.68
CA LYS A 14 -10.47 28.43 12.51
C LYS A 14 -9.80 28.76 13.83
N ILE A 15 -8.49 28.59 13.88
CA ILE A 15 -7.64 28.99 15.01
C ILE A 15 -7.22 30.44 14.75
N GLU A 16 -7.62 31.36 15.62
CA GLU A 16 -7.22 32.76 15.54
C GLU A 16 -6.38 33.13 16.76
N SER A 17 -5.27 33.84 16.53
CA SER A 17 -4.46 34.45 17.59
C SER A 17 -4.44 35.96 17.39
N LYS A 18 -4.97 36.71 18.36
CA LYS A 18 -5.04 38.18 18.37
C LYS A 18 -4.46 38.72 19.66
N GLY A 19 -3.69 39.79 19.56
CA GLY A 19 -3.20 40.52 20.73
C GLY A 19 -2.11 41.53 20.39
N PRO A 20 -1.74 42.36 21.37
CA PRO A 20 -0.79 43.45 21.20
C PRO A 20 0.63 42.94 20.89
N ARG A 21 1.40 43.78 20.19
CA ARG A 21 2.84 43.65 19.99
C ARG A 21 3.53 44.75 20.79
N PHE A 22 4.61 44.39 21.47
CA PHE A 22 5.42 45.27 22.29
C PHE A 22 6.86 45.22 21.80
N GLU A 23 7.55 46.34 21.91
CA GLU A 23 8.98 46.43 21.63
C GLU A 23 9.69 46.63 22.98
N ILE A 24 10.64 45.76 23.29
CA ILE A 24 11.43 45.83 24.52
C ILE A 24 12.90 45.64 24.12
N GLY A 25 13.64 46.75 24.08
CA GLY A 25 15.00 46.76 23.55
C GLY A 25 15.05 46.19 22.13
N ASP A 26 15.87 45.18 21.94
CA ASP A 26 16.05 44.49 20.65
C ASP A 26 15.00 43.38 20.38
N PHE A 27 13.97 43.25 21.21
CA PHE A 27 12.94 42.21 21.07
C PHE A 27 11.59 42.80 20.69
N CYS A 28 10.88 42.09 19.81
CA CYS A 28 9.46 42.28 19.56
C CYS A 28 8.70 41.12 20.21
N VAL A 29 7.80 41.41 21.13
CA VAL A 29 7.00 40.41 21.84
C VAL A 29 5.54 40.59 21.49
N LYS A 30 4.90 39.55 20.96
CA LYS A 30 3.46 39.49 20.76
C LYS A 30 2.83 38.60 21.82
N LEU A 31 1.86 39.15 22.54
CA LEU A 31 1.04 38.41 23.50
C LEU A 31 -0.36 38.27 22.93
N GLY A 32 -0.73 37.08 22.46
CA GLY A 32 -2.00 36.81 21.81
C GLY A 32 -2.87 35.82 22.58
N SER A 33 -4.18 36.02 22.58
CA SER A 33 -5.13 34.99 22.99
C SER A 33 -5.44 34.07 21.81
N VAL A 34 -5.23 32.76 21.98
CA VAL A 34 -5.59 31.73 20.99
C VAL A 34 -7.05 31.34 21.20
N THR A 35 -7.86 31.46 20.16
CA THR A 35 -9.27 31.10 20.16
C THR A 35 -9.55 30.06 19.08
N ILE A 36 -10.38 29.06 19.40
CA ILE A 36 -10.90 28.08 18.45
C ILE A 36 -12.41 28.22 18.43
N ASN A 37 -12.97 28.61 17.28
CA ASN A 37 -14.39 28.94 17.15
C ASN A 37 -14.84 29.92 18.25
N GLN A 38 -14.07 31.00 18.45
CA GLN A 38 -14.29 32.04 19.48
C GLN A 38 -14.13 31.60 20.94
N ASN A 39 -13.89 30.31 21.22
CA ASN A 39 -13.59 29.84 22.57
C ASN A 39 -12.09 29.98 22.86
N PHE A 40 -11.75 30.64 23.97
CA PHE A 40 -10.37 30.74 24.46
C PHE A 40 -9.77 29.37 24.72
N LYS A 41 -8.54 29.15 24.25
CA LYS A 41 -7.78 27.91 24.44
C LYS A 41 -6.42 28.10 25.10
N GLY A 42 -5.88 29.32 25.09
CA GLY A 42 -4.61 29.61 25.74
C GLY A 42 -4.02 30.93 25.29
N VAL A 43 -2.84 31.21 25.82
CA VAL A 43 -2.03 32.39 25.47
C VAL A 43 -0.90 31.95 24.56
N LEU A 44 -0.67 32.70 23.49
CA LEU A 44 0.47 32.58 22.60
C LEU A 44 1.44 33.73 22.91
N VAL A 45 2.68 33.37 23.20
CA VAL A 45 3.80 34.32 23.25
C VAL A 45 4.65 34.10 22.00
N GLU A 46 4.72 35.08 21.10
CA GLU A 46 5.72 35.09 20.03
C GLU A 46 6.81 36.10 20.41
N VAL A 47 8.06 35.66 20.44
CA VAL A 47 9.21 36.54 20.63
C VAL A 47 10.05 36.51 19.37
N GLU A 48 10.32 37.69 18.83
CA GLU A 48 11.18 37.90 17.68
C GLU A 48 12.34 38.78 18.12
N TYR A 49 13.56 38.26 17.94
CA TYR A 49 14.77 39.04 18.12
C TYR A 49 15.06 39.81 16.83
N ARG A 50 15.17 41.13 16.95
CA ARG A 50 15.33 42.08 15.83
C ARG A 50 16.70 41.91 15.17
N PRO A 51 16.95 42.56 14.02
CA PRO A 51 18.19 42.38 13.26
C PRO A 51 19.43 42.46 14.17
N CYS A 52 20.15 41.35 14.26
CA CYS A 52 21.30 41.20 15.14
C CYS A 52 22.60 41.21 14.32
N VAL A 53 23.63 41.84 14.87
CA VAL A 53 24.98 41.89 14.28
C VAL A 53 25.72 40.55 14.41
N VAL A 54 25.40 39.76 15.44
CA VAL A 54 26.04 38.45 15.73
C VAL A 54 24.98 37.35 15.80
N PRO A 55 24.60 36.73 14.67
CA PRO A 55 23.60 35.66 14.64
C PRO A 55 23.90 34.49 15.58
N GLY A 56 25.18 34.23 15.86
CA GLY A 56 25.61 33.16 16.76
C GLY A 56 25.18 33.32 18.21
N SER A 57 24.91 34.55 18.67
CA SER A 57 24.47 34.83 20.05
C SER A 57 22.95 34.97 20.17
N ALA A 58 22.22 34.95 19.05
CA ALA A 58 20.78 35.21 19.01
C ALA A 58 19.99 34.24 19.87
N TRP A 59 20.37 32.95 19.89
CA TRP A 59 19.67 31.97 20.70
C TRP A 59 19.87 32.19 22.20
N GLU A 60 21.10 32.45 22.65
CA GLU A 60 21.36 32.67 24.08
C GLU A 60 20.62 33.88 24.61
N LEU A 61 20.61 34.98 23.84
CA LEU A 61 19.86 36.18 24.18
C LEU A 61 18.35 35.93 24.20
N MET A 62 17.83 35.22 23.20
CA MET A 62 16.41 34.83 23.13
C MET A 62 16.03 33.91 24.30
N ARG A 63 16.89 32.95 24.64
CA ARG A 63 16.72 32.00 25.74
C ARG A 63 16.68 32.75 27.06
N GLU A 64 17.66 33.59 27.34
CA GLU A 64 17.74 34.39 28.56
C GLU A 64 16.50 35.28 28.72
N PHE A 65 16.12 35.98 27.65
CA PHE A 65 14.92 36.82 27.63
C PHE A 65 13.64 36.00 27.93
N LEU A 66 13.44 34.89 27.21
CA LEU A 66 12.29 34.00 27.40
C LEU A 66 12.28 33.39 28.81
N GLN A 67 13.44 33.00 29.35
CA GLN A 67 13.55 32.42 30.70
C GLN A 67 13.19 33.43 31.79
N GLY A 68 13.38 34.73 31.55
CA GLY A 68 12.99 35.79 32.46
C GLY A 68 11.49 35.79 32.83
N PHE A 69 10.62 35.25 31.97
CA PHE A 69 9.17 35.24 32.25
C PHE A 69 8.47 33.88 32.00
N LEU A 70 9.08 32.94 31.29
CA LEU A 70 8.59 31.55 31.14
C LEU A 70 9.36 30.55 32.01
N GLY A 71 10.42 31.00 32.70
CA GLY A 71 11.23 30.19 33.59
C GLY A 71 11.83 28.95 32.91
N SER A 72 11.83 27.82 33.62
CA SER A 72 12.42 26.55 33.19
C SER A 72 11.68 25.86 32.04
N THR A 73 10.58 26.42 31.55
CA THR A 73 9.80 25.85 30.43
C THR A 73 10.48 26.10 29.08
N VAL A 74 11.40 27.07 29.01
CA VAL A 74 12.19 27.38 27.83
C VAL A 74 13.34 26.39 27.69
N SER A 75 13.45 25.74 26.53
CA SER A 75 14.54 24.82 26.22
C SER A 75 15.90 25.49 26.41
N ASN A 76 16.84 24.79 27.06
CA ASN A 76 18.24 25.23 27.14
C ASN A 76 19.00 25.02 25.82
N GLN A 77 18.48 24.22 24.90
CA GLN A 77 19.12 23.90 23.63
C GLN A 77 18.46 24.63 22.48
N ALA A 78 19.29 25.23 21.61
CA ALA A 78 18.84 25.83 20.37
C ALA A 78 18.13 24.80 19.49
N PRO A 79 17.01 25.15 18.83
CA PRO A 79 16.42 24.32 17.80
C PRO A 79 17.45 24.02 16.73
N GLN A 80 17.82 22.75 16.60
CA GLN A 80 18.75 22.33 15.56
C GLN A 80 17.98 22.19 14.25
N TYR A 81 18.32 23.04 13.28
CA TYR A 81 17.84 22.89 11.92
C TYR A 81 18.98 22.44 11.01
N LEU A 82 18.66 21.53 10.10
CA LEU A 82 19.53 21.04 9.04
C LEU A 82 19.07 21.65 7.73
N GLN A 83 20.01 22.20 6.98
CA GLN A 83 19.80 22.60 5.59
C GLN A 83 20.17 21.42 4.69
N ILE A 84 19.17 20.81 4.06
CA ILE A 84 19.36 19.66 3.18
C ILE A 84 19.26 20.10 1.72
N GLN A 85 20.26 19.73 0.92
CA GLN A 85 20.29 20.00 -0.51
C GLN A 85 19.58 18.88 -1.27
N ILE A 86 18.61 19.24 -2.10
CA ILE A 86 17.89 18.31 -2.96
C ILE A 86 18.41 18.44 -4.38
N LEU A 87 18.90 17.32 -4.92
CA LEU A 87 19.45 17.20 -6.28
C LEU A 87 18.59 16.23 -7.11
N THR A 88 18.62 16.33 -8.44
CA THR A 88 18.01 15.28 -9.28
C THR A 88 18.89 14.03 -9.33
N ALA A 89 18.27 12.85 -9.22
CA ALA A 89 18.97 11.57 -9.33
C ALA A 89 19.53 11.30 -10.74
N LYS A 90 19.05 11.98 -11.79
CA LYS A 90 19.50 11.73 -13.18
C LYS A 90 20.78 12.49 -13.53
N SER A 91 20.88 13.75 -13.11
CA SER A 91 21.98 14.63 -13.52
C SER A 91 22.67 15.35 -12.35
N SER A 92 22.30 15.03 -11.10
CA SER A 92 22.79 15.72 -9.89
C SER A 92 22.59 17.24 -9.90
N LYS A 93 21.71 17.76 -10.77
CA LYS A 93 21.37 19.19 -10.83
C LYS A 93 20.61 19.60 -9.57
N PHE A 94 20.93 20.79 -9.07
CA PHE A 94 20.25 21.38 -7.93
C PHE A 94 18.75 21.61 -8.17
N ILE A 95 17.93 21.31 -7.16
CA ILE A 95 16.47 21.51 -7.18
C ILE A 95 16.05 22.54 -6.12
N ALA A 96 16.39 22.30 -4.85
CA ALA A 96 15.99 23.13 -3.73
C ALA A 96 16.83 22.86 -2.47
N ASN A 97 16.85 23.82 -1.54
CA ASN A 97 17.26 23.59 -0.16
C ASN A 97 16.02 23.47 0.72
N VAL A 98 16.03 22.53 1.66
CA VAL A 98 14.96 22.35 2.63
C VAL A 98 15.55 22.46 4.02
N THR A 99 15.02 23.36 4.84
CA THR A 99 15.44 23.56 6.24
C THR A 99 14.50 22.77 7.14
N VAL A 100 15.02 21.77 7.85
CA VAL A 100 14.23 20.80 8.60
C VAL A 100 14.93 20.34 9.88
N GLU A 101 14.19 19.85 10.85
CA GLU A 101 14.76 19.30 12.09
C GLU A 101 15.39 17.90 11.86
N PRO A 102 16.39 17.47 12.65
CA PRO A 102 17.02 16.15 12.52
C PRO A 102 16.07 14.94 12.61
N ASN A 103 14.95 15.07 13.34
CA ASN A 103 13.96 14.01 13.47
C ASN A 103 12.92 14.02 12.34
N THR A 104 13.03 14.94 11.38
CA THR A 104 12.12 15.01 10.22
C THR A 104 12.22 13.73 9.40
N THR A 105 11.06 13.20 9.04
CA THR A 105 10.94 12.00 8.21
C THR A 105 11.12 12.30 6.73
N ILE A 106 11.51 11.30 5.94
CA ILE A 106 11.57 11.39 4.48
C ILE A 106 10.21 11.79 3.88
N ARG A 107 9.10 11.33 4.46
CA ARG A 107 7.75 11.75 4.02
C ARG A 107 7.55 13.25 4.16
N GLN A 108 7.90 13.83 5.31
CA GLN A 108 7.75 15.27 5.56
C GLN A 108 8.61 16.08 4.58
N ILE A 109 9.82 15.62 4.24
CA ILE A 109 10.65 16.28 3.21
C ILE A 109 9.96 16.27 1.85
N LYS A 110 9.33 15.16 1.46
CA LYS A 110 8.56 15.10 0.20
C LYS A 110 7.36 16.06 0.20
N GLU A 111 6.71 16.22 1.34
CA GLU A 111 5.59 17.16 1.53
C GLU A 111 6.08 18.62 1.45
N GLU A 112 7.23 18.95 2.06
CA GLU A 112 7.86 20.27 1.94
C GLU A 112 8.24 20.60 0.49
N LEU A 113 8.78 19.64 -0.26
CA LEU A 113 9.09 19.83 -1.68
C LEU A 113 7.85 20.15 -2.54
N ILE A 114 6.68 19.65 -2.15
CA ILE A 114 5.41 20.00 -2.79
C ILE A 114 4.98 21.41 -2.41
N LYS A 115 5.07 21.79 -1.13
CA LYS A 115 4.77 23.15 -0.67
C LYS A 115 5.61 24.19 -1.40
N LEU A 116 6.89 23.87 -1.63
CA LEU A 116 7.83 24.69 -2.41
C LEU A 116 7.58 24.66 -3.92
N LYS A 117 6.65 23.82 -4.41
CA LYS A 117 6.38 23.59 -5.85
C LYS A 117 7.62 23.15 -6.63
N LYS A 118 8.52 22.40 -5.99
CA LYS A 118 9.79 21.92 -6.58
C LYS A 118 9.77 20.43 -6.96
N ALA A 119 8.73 19.70 -6.56
CA ALA A 119 8.58 18.27 -6.85
C ALA A 119 7.11 17.90 -7.14
N PRO A 120 6.85 16.79 -7.86
CA PRO A 120 5.50 16.26 -8.07
C PRO A 120 4.89 15.69 -6.78
N HIS A 121 3.68 15.15 -6.84
CA HIS A 121 3.00 14.52 -5.71
C HIS A 121 3.86 13.47 -4.98
N VAL A 122 3.69 13.32 -3.66
CA VAL A 122 4.54 12.50 -2.75
C VAL A 122 4.78 11.09 -3.30
N HIS A 123 3.74 10.43 -3.79
CA HIS A 123 3.84 9.06 -4.32
C HIS A 123 4.69 8.91 -5.58
N ARG A 124 4.93 10.00 -6.32
CA ARG A 124 5.84 10.00 -7.48
C ARG A 124 7.29 10.25 -7.07
N GLN A 125 7.53 10.68 -5.84
CA GLN A 125 8.86 11.03 -5.37
C GLN A 125 9.58 9.81 -4.76
N SER A 126 10.79 9.54 -5.24
CA SER A 126 11.76 8.62 -4.61
C SER A 126 12.98 9.42 -4.18
N LEU A 127 13.17 9.61 -2.87
CA LEU A 127 14.38 10.19 -2.30
C LEU A 127 15.43 9.09 -2.02
N ARG A 128 16.70 9.42 -2.21
CA ARG A 128 17.85 8.50 -2.14
C ARG A 128 19.06 9.21 -1.55
N LEU A 129 19.95 8.47 -0.88
CA LEU A 129 21.24 9.00 -0.41
C LEU A 129 22.21 9.25 -1.57
N ASP A 130 22.14 8.39 -2.60
CA ASP A 130 22.96 8.49 -3.81
C ASP A 130 22.08 8.51 -5.06
N ALA A 131 22.56 9.14 -6.13
CA ALA A 131 21.85 9.20 -7.42
C ALA A 131 21.40 7.81 -7.92
N LYS A 132 22.25 6.80 -7.78
CA LYS A 132 21.97 5.40 -8.15
C LYS A 132 21.62 4.50 -6.96
N GLY A 133 21.51 5.08 -5.76
CA GLY A 133 21.23 4.36 -4.52
C GLY A 133 19.81 3.79 -4.42
N LYS A 134 19.55 3.08 -3.32
CA LYS A 134 18.22 2.58 -2.98
C LYS A 134 17.30 3.71 -2.55
N ALA A 135 16.00 3.52 -2.80
CA ALA A 135 14.97 4.43 -2.30
C ALA A 135 14.86 4.32 -0.78
N LEU A 136 14.74 5.47 -0.11
CA LEU A 136 14.55 5.58 1.32
C LEU A 136 13.10 5.30 1.72
N SER A 137 12.88 4.76 2.93
CA SER A 137 11.54 4.58 3.48
C SER A 137 10.97 5.92 3.91
N ASP A 138 9.66 6.09 3.74
CA ASP A 138 8.94 7.30 4.18
C ASP A 138 9.01 7.53 5.69
N SER A 139 9.23 6.45 6.46
CA SER A 139 9.39 6.47 7.92
C SER A 139 10.80 6.78 8.42
N ASP A 140 11.81 6.74 7.53
CA ASP A 140 13.19 7.00 7.93
C ASP A 140 13.34 8.47 8.33
N THR A 141 14.09 8.74 9.39
CA THR A 141 14.42 10.11 9.84
C THR A 141 15.82 10.49 9.37
N LEU A 142 16.08 11.78 9.21
CA LEU A 142 17.42 12.27 8.85
C LEU A 142 18.49 11.82 9.85
N LYS A 143 18.15 11.82 11.14
CA LYS A 143 19.00 11.30 12.22
C LYS A 143 19.35 9.83 12.04
N ASN A 144 18.37 8.96 11.72
CA ASN A 144 18.62 7.53 11.51
C ASN A 144 19.45 7.25 10.26
N LEU A 145 19.39 8.16 9.28
CA LEU A 145 20.18 8.10 8.06
C LEU A 145 21.55 8.78 8.19
N SER A 146 21.90 9.29 9.37
CA SER A 146 23.13 10.02 9.66
C SER A 146 23.38 11.20 8.72
N ILE A 147 22.31 11.88 8.30
CA ILE A 147 22.40 13.07 7.43
C ILE A 147 22.63 14.31 8.29
N SER A 148 23.74 15.00 8.04
CA SER A 148 24.12 16.24 8.72
C SER A 148 23.74 17.50 7.93
N ASN A 149 24.02 18.66 8.50
CA ASN A 149 23.78 19.96 7.86
C ASN A 149 24.59 20.06 6.55
N GLY A 150 23.95 20.52 5.48
CA GLY A 150 24.52 20.51 4.12
C GLY A 150 24.43 19.15 3.41
N GLY A 151 23.82 18.14 4.06
CA GLY A 151 23.62 16.81 3.48
C GLY A 151 22.81 16.84 2.17
N LYS A 152 23.03 15.85 1.33
CA LYS A 152 22.44 15.77 -0.02
C LYS A 152 21.44 14.63 -0.10
N LEU A 153 20.30 14.89 -0.73
CA LEU A 153 19.34 13.87 -1.14
C LEU A 153 19.06 13.97 -2.63
N TYR A 154 18.90 12.81 -3.27
CA TYR A 154 18.64 12.70 -4.69
C TYR A 154 17.18 12.33 -4.94
N LEU A 155 16.45 13.25 -5.57
CA LEU A 155 15.07 13.09 -6.00
C LEU A 155 15.00 12.42 -7.36
N LYS A 156 14.27 11.31 -7.43
CA LYS A 156 13.86 10.66 -8.67
C LYS A 156 12.34 10.73 -8.80
N ASP A 157 11.85 11.22 -9.94
CA ASP A 157 10.45 11.09 -10.33
C ASP A 157 10.20 9.67 -10.88
N LEU A 158 9.23 8.98 -10.30
CA LEU A 158 8.83 7.62 -10.67
C LEU A 158 7.85 7.60 -11.86
N GLY A 159 7.39 8.76 -12.35
CA GLY A 159 6.36 8.86 -13.38
C GLY A 159 4.95 8.57 -12.83
N PRO A 160 3.95 8.34 -13.69
CA PRO A 160 2.58 8.04 -13.26
C PRO A 160 2.49 6.80 -12.36
N GLN A 161 1.81 6.95 -11.22
CA GLN A 161 1.67 5.92 -10.20
C GLN A 161 0.19 5.63 -9.94
N ILE A 162 -0.12 4.38 -9.60
CA ILE A 162 -1.44 3.94 -9.15
C ILE A 162 -1.31 3.26 -7.79
N SER A 163 -2.30 3.42 -6.91
CA SER A 163 -2.30 2.76 -5.60
C SER A 163 -2.40 1.25 -5.75
N TRP A 164 -1.73 0.48 -4.89
CA TRP A 164 -1.84 -0.99 -4.92
C TRP A 164 -3.28 -1.47 -4.76
N LYS A 165 -4.08 -0.77 -3.95
CA LYS A 165 -5.52 -1.03 -3.83
C LYS A 165 -6.21 -0.88 -5.19
N GLY A 166 -5.95 0.22 -5.90
CA GLY A 166 -6.51 0.45 -7.25
C GLY A 166 -6.06 -0.61 -8.27
N VAL A 167 -4.80 -1.04 -8.21
CA VAL A 167 -4.28 -2.11 -9.07
C VAL A 167 -5.08 -3.39 -8.89
N PHE A 168 -5.18 -3.90 -7.66
CA PHE A 168 -5.87 -5.16 -7.40
C PHE A 168 -7.37 -5.08 -7.71
N LEU A 169 -8.01 -3.93 -7.50
CA LEU A 169 -9.42 -3.75 -7.86
C LEU A 169 -9.63 -3.89 -9.37
N VAL A 170 -8.83 -3.21 -10.19
CA VAL A 170 -8.96 -3.30 -11.66
C VAL A 170 -8.53 -4.68 -12.17
N GLU A 171 -7.44 -5.22 -11.62
CA GLU A 171 -6.91 -6.55 -11.95
C GLU A 171 -7.95 -7.66 -11.73
N TYR A 172 -8.73 -7.60 -10.64
CA TYR A 172 -9.72 -8.61 -10.28
C TYR A 172 -11.15 -8.30 -10.78
N ALA A 173 -11.50 -7.04 -11.03
CA ALA A 173 -12.81 -6.70 -11.58
C ALA A 173 -12.98 -7.18 -13.03
N GLY A 174 -11.91 -7.14 -13.83
CA GLY A 174 -11.97 -7.60 -15.22
C GLY A 174 -12.33 -9.08 -15.37
N PRO A 175 -11.61 -10.02 -14.72
CA PRO A 175 -11.94 -11.44 -14.76
C PRO A 175 -13.35 -11.76 -14.31
N LEU A 176 -13.87 -11.02 -13.32
CA LEU A 176 -15.25 -11.16 -12.87
C LEU A 176 -16.24 -10.75 -13.97
N PHE A 177 -16.08 -9.53 -14.50
CA PHE A 177 -16.97 -8.98 -15.51
C PHE A 177 -16.91 -9.77 -16.83
N LEU A 178 -15.70 -10.02 -17.34
CA LEU A 178 -15.49 -10.68 -18.62
C LEU A 178 -15.98 -12.13 -18.61
N TYR A 179 -15.76 -12.86 -17.52
CA TYR A 179 -16.27 -14.23 -17.41
C TYR A 179 -17.80 -14.25 -17.43
N LEU A 180 -18.45 -13.38 -16.65
CA LEU A 180 -19.91 -13.30 -16.59
C LEU A 180 -20.52 -12.82 -17.91
N TRP A 181 -19.84 -11.93 -18.64
CA TRP A 181 -20.26 -11.52 -19.97
C TRP A 181 -20.18 -12.68 -20.97
N ILE A 182 -19.08 -13.43 -20.99
CA ILE A 182 -18.92 -14.60 -21.88
C ILE A 182 -19.88 -15.73 -21.49
N TYR A 183 -20.18 -15.89 -20.20
CA TYR A 183 -21.16 -16.84 -19.71
C TYR A 183 -22.57 -16.62 -20.30
N GLN A 184 -22.92 -15.40 -20.69
CA GLN A 184 -24.18 -15.11 -21.42
C GLN A 184 -24.18 -15.64 -22.87
N ARG A 185 -23.08 -16.26 -23.32
CA ARG A 185 -22.86 -16.77 -24.67
C ARG A 185 -23.18 -15.76 -25.77
N PRO A 186 -22.55 -14.56 -25.77
CA PRO A 186 -22.86 -13.57 -26.79
C PRO A 186 -22.37 -14.05 -28.17
N TRP A 187 -23.12 -13.67 -29.20
CA TRP A 187 -22.92 -14.11 -30.59
C TRP A 187 -21.49 -13.90 -31.10
N ILE A 188 -20.79 -12.87 -30.61
CA ILE A 188 -19.40 -12.57 -31.01
C ILE A 188 -18.41 -13.70 -30.70
N PHE A 189 -18.68 -14.51 -29.67
CA PHE A 189 -17.82 -15.64 -29.31
C PHE A 189 -18.34 -16.98 -29.82
N TYR A 190 -19.66 -17.17 -29.88
CA TYR A 190 -20.25 -18.49 -30.12
C TYR A 190 -21.11 -18.58 -31.38
N GLY A 191 -21.32 -17.48 -32.11
CA GLY A 191 -22.25 -17.40 -33.22
C GLY A 191 -23.72 -17.44 -32.79
N ASP A 192 -24.62 -17.57 -33.76
CA ASP A 192 -26.04 -17.83 -33.52
C ASP A 192 -26.21 -19.27 -33.04
N THR A 193 -26.01 -19.43 -31.75
CA THR A 193 -26.30 -20.68 -31.06
C THR A 193 -27.72 -20.56 -30.54
N ASP A 194 -28.62 -21.39 -31.07
CA ASP A 194 -29.90 -21.65 -30.39
C ASP A 194 -29.60 -21.95 -28.93
N ALA A 195 -30.51 -21.56 -28.03
CA ALA A 195 -30.40 -21.63 -26.56
C ALA A 195 -30.20 -23.08 -26.06
N SER A 196 -29.06 -23.66 -26.40
CA SER A 196 -28.63 -24.99 -26.06
C SER A 196 -28.53 -25.02 -24.56
N LYS A 197 -29.20 -26.00 -23.96
CA LYS A 197 -29.31 -26.13 -22.51
C LYS A 197 -27.91 -26.05 -21.91
N ILE A 198 -27.69 -25.04 -21.07
CA ILE A 198 -26.43 -24.88 -20.35
C ILE A 198 -26.36 -26.00 -19.30
N ASP A 199 -25.24 -26.71 -19.26
CA ASP A 199 -25.03 -27.76 -18.27
C ASP A 199 -24.96 -27.15 -16.85
N ASN A 200 -25.49 -27.86 -15.86
CA ASN A 200 -25.46 -27.42 -14.46
C ASN A 200 -24.04 -27.14 -13.95
N ILE A 201 -23.03 -27.87 -14.43
CA ILE A 201 -21.63 -27.67 -14.06
C ILE A 201 -21.15 -26.28 -14.50
N VAL A 202 -21.61 -25.79 -15.65
CA VAL A 202 -21.26 -24.45 -16.15
C VAL A 202 -21.82 -23.37 -15.23
N HIS A 203 -23.06 -23.54 -14.75
CA HIS A 203 -23.66 -22.64 -13.75
C HIS A 203 -22.85 -22.62 -12.45
N VAL A 204 -22.45 -23.80 -11.96
CA VAL A 204 -21.63 -23.91 -10.75
C VAL A 204 -20.23 -23.33 -10.97
N ALA A 205 -19.63 -23.51 -12.15
CA ALA A 205 -18.35 -22.93 -12.50
C ALA A 205 -18.40 -21.40 -12.52
N ALA A 206 -19.44 -20.81 -13.13
CA ALA A 206 -19.66 -19.38 -13.10
C ALA A 206 -19.85 -18.84 -11.67
N LEU A 207 -20.57 -19.58 -10.82
CA LEU A 207 -20.73 -19.24 -9.41
C LEU A 207 -19.38 -19.30 -8.66
N CYS A 208 -18.61 -20.37 -8.79
CA CYS A 208 -17.30 -20.52 -8.17
C CYS A 208 -16.33 -19.41 -8.61
N TRP A 209 -16.29 -19.11 -9.91
CA TRP A 209 -15.48 -18.01 -10.46
C TRP A 209 -15.88 -16.66 -9.86
N THR A 210 -17.20 -16.41 -9.80
CA THR A 210 -17.77 -15.19 -9.23
C THR A 210 -17.42 -15.06 -7.75
N ILE A 211 -17.63 -16.11 -6.96
CA ILE A 211 -17.31 -16.14 -5.53
C ILE A 211 -15.82 -15.84 -5.33
N HIS A 212 -14.94 -16.49 -6.09
CA HIS A 212 -13.50 -16.25 -5.99
C HIS A 212 -13.15 -14.78 -6.24
N TYR A 213 -13.51 -14.23 -7.40
CA TYR A 213 -13.12 -12.85 -7.73
C TYR A 213 -13.85 -11.79 -6.89
N ALA A 214 -15.10 -12.03 -6.51
CA ALA A 214 -15.81 -11.17 -5.55
C ALA A 214 -15.11 -11.19 -4.18
N LYS A 215 -14.71 -12.36 -3.68
CA LYS A 215 -13.90 -12.49 -2.46
C LYS A 215 -12.60 -11.69 -2.58
N ARG A 216 -11.84 -11.85 -3.68
CA ARG A 216 -10.58 -11.11 -3.92
C ARG A 216 -10.77 -9.59 -3.93
N LEU A 217 -11.87 -9.11 -4.52
CA LEU A 217 -12.24 -7.69 -4.50
C LEU A 217 -12.57 -7.21 -3.09
N LEU A 218 -13.40 -7.94 -2.34
CA LEU A 218 -13.77 -7.61 -0.97
C LEU A 218 -12.56 -7.66 -0.02
N GLU A 219 -11.69 -8.66 -0.17
CA GLU A 219 -10.42 -8.75 0.56
C GLU A 219 -9.55 -7.52 0.30
N THR A 220 -9.47 -7.07 -0.96
CA THR A 220 -8.73 -5.86 -1.33
C THR A 220 -9.31 -4.59 -0.71
N LEU A 221 -10.64 -4.52 -0.55
CA LEU A 221 -11.30 -3.38 0.07
C LEU A 221 -11.18 -3.36 1.59
N PHE A 222 -11.32 -4.51 2.25
CA PHE A 222 -11.60 -4.59 3.68
C PHE A 222 -10.55 -5.36 4.51
N VAL A 223 -9.78 -6.26 3.87
CA VAL A 223 -8.84 -7.17 4.56
C VAL A 223 -7.39 -6.74 4.36
N HIS A 224 -6.95 -6.51 3.12
CA HIS A 224 -5.55 -6.27 2.79
C HIS A 224 -5.01 -4.95 3.36
N ARG A 225 -3.79 -5.02 3.92
CA ARG A 225 -2.99 -3.86 4.37
C ARG A 225 -1.68 -3.82 3.60
N PHE A 226 -1.60 -2.94 2.60
CA PHE A 226 -0.45 -2.81 1.70
C PHE A 226 0.70 -2.05 2.39
N SER A 227 1.93 -2.56 2.25
CA SER A 227 3.13 -1.90 2.79
C SER A 227 3.72 -0.86 1.87
N HIS A 228 3.49 -0.99 0.56
CA HIS A 228 3.85 0.02 -0.43
C HIS A 228 2.61 0.81 -0.83
N ALA A 229 2.76 2.11 -1.06
CA ALA A 229 1.64 2.97 -1.43
C ALA A 229 1.20 2.73 -2.88
N THR A 230 2.15 2.63 -3.81
CA THR A 230 1.85 2.63 -5.26
C THR A 230 2.73 1.68 -6.08
N MET A 231 2.31 1.49 -7.34
CA MET A 231 3.02 0.81 -8.42
C MET A 231 3.07 1.73 -9.67
N PRO A 232 4.09 1.62 -10.54
CA PRO A 232 4.08 2.28 -11.84
C PRO A 232 2.86 1.88 -12.69
N LEU A 233 2.17 2.86 -13.27
CA LEU A 233 0.91 2.65 -14.00
C LEU A 233 1.07 1.69 -15.19
N GLN A 234 2.21 1.69 -15.87
CA GLN A 234 2.46 0.79 -17.02
C GLN A 234 2.37 -0.69 -16.66
N ASN A 235 2.71 -1.06 -15.41
CA ASN A 235 2.61 -2.44 -14.96
C ASN A 235 1.15 -2.89 -14.77
N LEU A 236 0.20 -1.96 -14.62
CA LEU A 236 -1.23 -2.27 -14.52
C LEU A 236 -1.70 -3.00 -15.77
N PHE A 237 -1.32 -2.50 -16.96
CA PHE A 237 -1.72 -3.11 -18.23
C PHE A 237 -1.17 -4.53 -18.36
N LYS A 238 0.09 -4.77 -18.00
CA LYS A 238 0.69 -6.11 -18.03
C LYS A 238 -0.07 -7.09 -17.14
N ASN A 239 -0.35 -6.68 -15.91
CA ASN A 239 -1.10 -7.50 -14.96
C ASN A 239 -2.53 -7.77 -15.44
N CYS A 240 -3.25 -6.73 -15.86
CA CYS A 240 -4.63 -6.86 -16.33
C CYS A 240 -4.71 -7.75 -17.58
N SER A 241 -3.84 -7.54 -18.57
CA SER A 241 -3.82 -8.38 -19.77
C SER A 241 -3.67 -9.86 -19.44
N TYR A 242 -2.78 -10.22 -18.51
CA TYR A 242 -2.63 -11.62 -18.08
C TYR A 242 -3.94 -12.18 -17.52
N TYR A 243 -4.51 -11.55 -16.49
CA TYR A 243 -5.71 -12.08 -15.84
C TYR A 243 -6.94 -12.05 -16.74
N TRP A 244 -7.11 -10.98 -17.51
CA TRP A 244 -8.30 -10.76 -18.33
C TRP A 244 -8.31 -11.70 -19.54
N LEU A 245 -7.17 -11.91 -20.19
CA LEU A 245 -7.07 -12.86 -21.31
C LEU A 245 -7.27 -14.29 -20.85
N PHE A 246 -6.68 -14.71 -19.73
CA PHE A 246 -6.93 -16.04 -19.17
C PHE A 246 -8.38 -16.21 -18.74
N ALA A 247 -9.00 -15.19 -18.14
CA ALA A 247 -10.41 -15.22 -17.79
C ALA A 247 -11.29 -15.45 -19.03
N MET A 248 -11.04 -14.72 -20.11
CA MET A 248 -11.78 -14.90 -21.36
C MET A 248 -11.52 -16.28 -21.97
N TYR A 249 -10.29 -16.78 -21.94
CA TYR A 249 -9.93 -18.07 -22.52
C TYR A 249 -10.58 -19.24 -21.76
N VAL A 250 -10.59 -19.18 -20.43
CA VAL A 250 -11.28 -20.18 -19.58
C VAL A 250 -12.79 -20.06 -19.75
N ALA A 251 -13.35 -18.84 -19.67
CA ALA A 251 -14.78 -18.60 -19.85
C ALA A 251 -15.26 -19.10 -21.20
N TYR A 252 -14.49 -18.86 -22.26
CA TYR A 252 -14.84 -19.31 -23.61
C TYR A 252 -15.11 -20.82 -23.64
N HIS A 253 -14.17 -21.62 -23.11
CA HIS A 253 -14.23 -23.07 -23.18
C HIS A 253 -15.23 -23.69 -22.18
N VAL A 254 -15.27 -23.19 -20.95
CA VAL A 254 -16.20 -23.70 -19.93
C VAL A 254 -17.64 -23.40 -20.33
N ASN A 255 -17.90 -22.23 -20.90
CA ASN A 255 -19.25 -21.83 -21.28
C ASN A 255 -19.61 -22.26 -22.71
N HIS A 256 -18.74 -22.96 -23.44
CA HIS A 256 -18.98 -23.32 -24.84
C HIS A 256 -20.23 -24.21 -24.99
N PRO A 257 -21.05 -24.06 -26.05
CA PRO A 257 -22.20 -24.93 -26.32
C PRO A 257 -21.86 -26.42 -26.39
N LEU A 258 -20.67 -26.74 -26.89
CA LEU A 258 -20.11 -28.10 -26.99
C LEU A 258 -19.31 -28.53 -25.75
N TYR A 259 -19.53 -27.90 -24.60
CA TYR A 259 -18.86 -28.28 -23.36
C TYR A 259 -19.27 -29.71 -22.94
N THR A 260 -18.27 -30.55 -22.70
CA THR A 260 -18.46 -31.91 -22.22
C THR A 260 -18.23 -31.97 -20.72
N ALA A 261 -19.30 -32.23 -19.97
CA ALA A 261 -19.26 -32.38 -18.51
C ALA A 261 -18.40 -33.59 -18.08
N PRO A 262 -17.59 -33.48 -17.02
CA PRO A 262 -16.95 -34.63 -16.39
C PRO A 262 -17.94 -35.53 -15.65
N SER A 263 -17.44 -36.67 -15.17
CA SER A 263 -18.21 -37.54 -14.27
C SER A 263 -18.60 -36.80 -12.96
N GLN A 264 -19.73 -37.20 -12.38
CA GLN A 264 -20.25 -36.59 -11.14
C GLN A 264 -19.24 -36.62 -9.99
N LEU A 265 -18.49 -37.72 -9.84
CA LEU A 265 -17.47 -37.86 -8.80
C LEU A 265 -16.32 -36.87 -9.00
N GLN A 266 -15.86 -36.71 -10.24
CA GLN A 266 -14.82 -35.75 -10.59
C GLN A 266 -15.30 -34.31 -10.36
N PHE A 267 -16.52 -33.98 -10.78
CA PHE A 267 -17.14 -32.68 -10.51
C PHE A 267 -17.19 -32.37 -9.01
N LEU A 268 -17.76 -33.28 -8.20
CA LEU A 268 -17.93 -33.07 -6.77
C LEU A 268 -16.60 -32.99 -6.02
N SER A 269 -15.64 -33.85 -6.34
CA SER A 269 -14.30 -33.81 -5.72
C SER A 269 -13.58 -32.51 -6.01
N GLY A 270 -13.61 -32.02 -7.25
CA GLY A 270 -13.04 -30.72 -7.62
C GLY A 270 -13.74 -29.55 -6.93
N LEU A 271 -15.07 -29.58 -6.82
CA LEU A 271 -15.85 -28.55 -6.14
C LEU A 271 -15.56 -28.47 -4.64
N VAL A 272 -15.49 -29.62 -3.96
CA VAL A 272 -15.12 -29.68 -2.53
C VAL A 272 -13.70 -29.17 -2.31
N ALA A 273 -12.75 -29.60 -3.15
CA ALA A 273 -11.37 -29.11 -3.09
C ALA A 273 -11.29 -27.59 -3.29
N PHE A 274 -12.02 -27.06 -4.27
CA PHE A 274 -12.13 -25.62 -4.53
C PHE A 274 -12.66 -24.88 -3.30
N ALA A 275 -13.79 -25.31 -2.74
CA ALA A 275 -14.42 -24.64 -1.60
C ALA A 275 -13.53 -24.63 -0.35
N LEU A 276 -12.91 -25.77 -0.01
CA LEU A 276 -12.00 -25.86 1.14
C LEU A 276 -10.77 -24.96 0.95
N CYS A 277 -10.24 -24.89 -0.27
CA CYS A 277 -9.11 -24.03 -0.57
C CYS A 277 -9.47 -22.55 -0.54
N GLU A 278 -10.63 -22.15 -1.03
CA GLU A 278 -11.11 -20.77 -0.95
C GLU A 278 -11.26 -20.29 0.49
N LEU A 279 -11.84 -21.13 1.35
CA LEU A 279 -11.95 -20.87 2.79
C LEU A 279 -10.57 -20.80 3.47
N GLY A 280 -9.67 -21.70 3.09
CA GLY A 280 -8.30 -21.69 3.58
C GLY A 280 -7.55 -20.42 3.20
N ASN A 281 -7.61 -20.02 1.94
CA ASN A 281 -7.01 -18.80 1.42
C ASN A 281 -7.51 -17.55 2.17
N LEU A 282 -8.84 -17.42 2.35
CA LEU A 282 -9.44 -16.33 3.13
C LEU A 282 -8.96 -16.33 4.59
N SER A 283 -8.94 -17.50 5.22
CA SER A 283 -8.48 -17.66 6.60
C SER A 283 -7.03 -17.20 6.77
N ILE A 284 -6.16 -17.51 5.80
CA ILE A 284 -4.78 -17.01 5.79
C ILE A 284 -4.75 -15.49 5.60
N HIS A 285 -5.52 -14.92 4.68
CA HIS A 285 -5.53 -13.46 4.47
C HIS A 285 -5.98 -12.70 5.72
N ILE A 286 -6.98 -13.19 6.44
CA ILE A 286 -7.43 -12.62 7.72
C ILE A 286 -6.32 -12.73 8.77
N ALA A 287 -5.67 -13.89 8.90
CA ALA A 287 -4.54 -14.07 9.81
C ALA A 287 -3.40 -13.08 9.50
N LEU A 288 -3.03 -12.93 8.21
CA LEU A 288 -1.99 -12.00 7.77
C LEU A 288 -2.35 -10.54 8.03
N ARG A 289 -3.63 -10.15 7.88
CA ARG A 289 -4.11 -8.81 8.25
C ARG A 289 -3.88 -8.54 9.74
N ASN A 290 -4.20 -9.51 10.60
CA ASN A 290 -4.15 -9.36 12.05
C ASN A 290 -2.71 -9.29 12.60
N LEU A 291 -1.71 -9.73 11.82
CA LEU A 291 -0.29 -9.58 12.20
C LEU A 291 0.18 -8.12 12.23
N ARG A 292 -0.52 -7.21 11.54
CA ARG A 292 -0.17 -5.79 11.46
C ARG A 292 -1.21 -4.96 12.19
N PRO A 293 -0.89 -4.17 13.21
CA PRO A 293 -1.77 -3.11 13.70
C PRO A 293 -2.19 -2.14 12.60
N ALA A 294 -3.37 -1.53 12.71
CA ALA A 294 -3.85 -0.56 11.72
C ALA A 294 -2.91 0.64 11.67
N GLY A 295 -2.57 1.10 10.46
CA GLY A 295 -1.62 2.21 10.26
C GLY A 295 -0.13 1.84 10.41
N SER A 296 0.20 0.59 10.74
CA SER A 296 1.60 0.14 10.87
C SER A 296 2.11 -0.63 9.65
N THR A 297 3.41 -0.54 9.38
CA THR A 297 4.13 -1.32 8.36
C THR A 297 4.99 -2.44 8.96
N VAL A 298 4.90 -2.66 10.28
CA VAL A 298 5.69 -3.65 11.02
C VAL A 298 5.47 -5.05 10.44
N ARG A 299 6.56 -5.81 10.30
CA ARG A 299 6.55 -7.20 9.87
C ARG A 299 6.72 -8.11 11.07
N LYS A 300 5.96 -9.21 11.07
CA LYS A 300 6.05 -10.29 12.06
C LYS A 300 6.09 -11.63 11.32
N ILE A 301 6.62 -12.64 11.99
CA ILE A 301 6.57 -14.02 11.49
C ILE A 301 5.13 -14.52 11.60
N PRO A 302 4.50 -14.96 10.50
CA PRO A 302 3.17 -15.58 10.55
C PRO A 302 3.22 -16.92 11.29
N VAL A 303 2.25 -17.13 12.18
CA VAL A 303 2.05 -18.36 12.97
C VAL A 303 0.58 -18.79 12.90
N PRO A 304 0.27 -20.06 13.16
CA PRO A 304 -1.11 -20.52 13.27
C PRO A 304 -1.91 -19.73 14.30
N THR A 305 -3.21 -19.66 14.06
CA THR A 305 -4.23 -19.08 14.94
C THR A 305 -5.18 -20.19 15.40
N GLY A 306 -6.26 -19.85 16.10
CA GLY A 306 -7.32 -20.81 16.43
C GLY A 306 -8.08 -21.40 15.23
N ASN A 307 -7.93 -20.81 14.03
CA ASN A 307 -8.56 -21.34 12.81
C ASN A 307 -7.72 -22.50 12.23
N PRO A 308 -8.29 -23.68 11.98
CA PRO A 308 -7.56 -24.87 11.53
C PRO A 308 -6.84 -24.70 10.19
N PHE A 309 -7.38 -23.89 9.26
CA PHE A 309 -6.72 -23.60 7.98
C PHE A 309 -5.40 -22.86 8.14
N THR A 310 -5.17 -22.21 9.28
CA THR A 310 -3.92 -21.49 9.56
C THR A 310 -2.79 -22.38 10.09
N VAL A 311 -3.08 -23.64 10.43
CA VAL A 311 -2.06 -24.64 10.83
C VAL A 311 -1.00 -24.83 9.76
N LEU A 312 -1.35 -24.59 8.49
CA LEU A 312 -0.44 -24.67 7.36
C LEU A 312 0.77 -23.72 7.47
N PHE A 313 0.69 -22.65 8.28
CA PHE A 313 1.86 -21.83 8.62
C PHE A 313 2.98 -22.61 9.33
N ASN A 314 2.70 -23.76 9.96
CA ASN A 314 3.76 -24.60 10.52
C ASN A 314 4.64 -25.21 9.42
N LEU A 315 4.07 -25.43 8.22
CA LEU A 315 4.71 -26.16 7.14
C LEU A 315 5.26 -25.23 6.06
N VAL A 316 4.54 -24.17 5.70
CA VAL A 316 4.92 -23.27 4.59
C VAL A 316 4.81 -21.80 4.97
N SER A 317 5.55 -20.98 4.24
CA SER A 317 5.67 -19.53 4.49
C SER A 317 4.53 -18.73 3.87
N CYS A 318 4.02 -19.20 2.72
CA CYS A 318 2.96 -18.54 1.98
C CYS A 318 1.75 -19.47 1.77
N PRO A 319 1.07 -19.93 2.84
CA PRO A 319 -0.06 -20.85 2.72
C PRO A 319 -1.23 -20.25 1.94
N ASN A 320 -1.36 -18.93 1.86
CA ASN A 320 -2.34 -18.27 0.99
C ASN A 320 -2.14 -18.66 -0.47
N TYR A 321 -0.89 -18.73 -0.94
CA TYR A 321 -0.59 -19.16 -2.30
C TYR A 321 -0.79 -20.67 -2.48
N THR A 322 -0.49 -21.47 -1.46
CA THR A 322 -0.79 -22.92 -1.48
C THR A 322 -2.28 -23.18 -1.69
N TYR A 323 -3.13 -22.51 -0.89
CA TYR A 323 -4.57 -22.62 -1.03
C TYR A 323 -5.07 -22.03 -2.35
N GLU A 324 -4.52 -20.91 -2.81
CA GLU A 324 -4.87 -20.34 -4.12
C GLU A 324 -4.64 -21.36 -5.26
N ILE A 325 -3.47 -21.99 -5.29
CA ILE A 325 -3.16 -23.04 -6.28
C ILE A 325 -4.14 -24.22 -6.12
N GLY A 326 -4.43 -24.63 -4.88
CA GLY A 326 -5.40 -25.69 -4.59
C GLY A 326 -6.80 -25.37 -5.10
N SER A 327 -7.27 -24.13 -4.96
CA SER A 327 -8.54 -23.67 -5.53
C SER A 327 -8.54 -23.90 -7.03
N TRP A 328 -7.52 -23.41 -7.73
CA TRP A 328 -7.48 -23.51 -9.19
C TRP A 328 -7.25 -24.94 -9.71
N ILE A 329 -6.59 -25.81 -8.94
CA ILE A 329 -6.56 -27.26 -9.22
C ILE A 329 -7.97 -27.85 -9.09
N GLY A 330 -8.69 -27.54 -8.00
CA GLY A 330 -10.08 -27.97 -7.81
C GLY A 330 -11.02 -27.51 -8.92
N PHE A 331 -10.89 -26.24 -9.35
CA PHE A 331 -11.66 -25.67 -10.47
C PHE A 331 -11.36 -26.41 -11.79
N THR A 332 -10.08 -26.69 -12.07
CA THR A 332 -9.69 -27.47 -13.26
C THR A 332 -10.26 -28.88 -13.23
N ILE A 333 -10.20 -29.57 -12.08
CA ILE A 333 -10.77 -30.91 -11.94
C ILE A 333 -12.29 -30.88 -12.14
N MET A 334 -12.99 -29.94 -11.49
CA MET A 334 -14.46 -29.90 -11.54
C MET A 334 -14.99 -29.54 -12.94
N THR A 335 -14.22 -28.79 -13.73
CA THR A 335 -14.62 -28.35 -15.08
C THR A 335 -14.03 -29.20 -16.21
N SER A 336 -13.04 -30.08 -15.94
CA SER A 336 -12.27 -30.78 -16.99
C SER A 336 -11.75 -29.85 -18.09
N CYS A 337 -11.38 -28.62 -17.74
CA CYS A 337 -11.03 -27.59 -18.72
C CYS A 337 -9.50 -27.41 -18.83
N LEU A 338 -8.92 -27.74 -19.99
CA LEU A 338 -7.49 -27.55 -20.24
C LEU A 338 -7.03 -26.08 -20.11
N PRO A 339 -7.74 -25.08 -20.65
CA PRO A 339 -7.47 -23.67 -20.36
C PRO A 339 -7.39 -23.33 -18.87
N ALA A 340 -8.26 -23.90 -18.04
CA ALA A 340 -8.20 -23.70 -16.60
C ALA A 340 -6.91 -24.31 -16.02
N ALA A 341 -6.50 -25.49 -16.49
CA ALA A 341 -5.22 -26.09 -16.11
C ALA A 341 -4.03 -25.18 -16.45
N LEU A 342 -3.99 -24.61 -17.67
CA LEU A 342 -2.93 -23.70 -18.11
C LEU A 342 -2.88 -22.44 -17.24
N PHE A 343 -4.04 -21.88 -16.89
CA PHE A 343 -4.13 -20.77 -15.96
C PHE A 343 -3.56 -21.14 -14.59
N THR A 344 -3.94 -22.30 -14.04
CA THR A 344 -3.43 -22.84 -12.78
C THR A 344 -1.91 -22.98 -12.81
N PHE A 345 -1.34 -23.55 -13.87
CA PHE A 345 0.11 -23.73 -13.99
C PHE A 345 0.86 -22.40 -14.07
N ALA A 346 0.39 -21.47 -14.90
CA ALA A 346 1.00 -20.15 -15.02
C ALA A 346 0.95 -19.38 -13.69
N GLY A 347 -0.20 -19.41 -13.01
CA GLY A 347 -0.38 -18.80 -11.69
C GLY A 347 0.49 -19.45 -10.62
N ALA A 348 0.55 -20.78 -10.59
CA ALA A 348 1.38 -21.54 -9.66
C ALA A 348 2.87 -21.22 -9.82
N TYR A 349 3.36 -21.12 -11.07
CA TYR A 349 4.74 -20.73 -11.35
C TYR A 349 5.04 -19.33 -10.79
N GLN A 350 4.20 -18.34 -11.11
CA GLN A 350 4.42 -16.97 -10.65
C GLN A 350 4.35 -16.84 -9.12
N MET A 351 3.37 -17.49 -8.48
CA MET A 351 3.24 -17.50 -7.03
C MET A 351 4.40 -18.22 -6.33
N THR A 352 4.96 -19.26 -6.95
CA THR A 352 6.14 -19.96 -6.44
C THR A 352 7.36 -19.03 -6.41
N LEU A 353 7.60 -18.26 -7.48
CA LEU A 353 8.68 -17.26 -7.49
C LEU A 353 8.52 -16.22 -6.38
N TRP A 354 7.30 -15.73 -6.17
CA TRP A 354 7.00 -14.80 -5.08
C TRP A 354 7.17 -15.43 -3.70
N ALA A 355 6.74 -16.68 -3.53
CA ALA A 355 6.88 -17.41 -2.27
C ALA A 355 8.35 -17.63 -1.89
N LEU A 356 9.19 -18.02 -2.85
CA LEU A 356 10.64 -18.17 -2.65
C LEU A 356 11.29 -16.85 -2.22
N GLY A 357 10.92 -15.75 -2.89
CA GLY A 357 11.40 -14.41 -2.52
C GLY A 357 11.00 -14.01 -1.10
N LYS A 358 9.73 -14.23 -0.73
CA LYS A 358 9.22 -13.97 0.63
C LYS A 358 9.90 -14.86 1.67
N HIS A 359 10.07 -16.14 1.39
CA HIS A 359 10.71 -17.10 2.27
C HIS A 359 12.18 -16.72 2.55
N LYS A 360 12.93 -16.34 1.52
CA LYS A 360 14.29 -15.84 1.65
C LYS A 360 14.36 -14.55 2.47
N ALA A 361 13.42 -13.63 2.24
CA ALA A 361 13.32 -12.40 3.02
C ALA A 361 13.07 -12.69 4.50
N TYR A 362 12.14 -13.59 4.83
CA TYR A 362 11.87 -13.99 6.22
C TYR A 362 13.08 -14.60 6.91
N LYS A 363 13.80 -15.52 6.27
CA LYS A 363 15.02 -16.12 6.81
C LYS A 363 16.13 -15.09 7.07
N LYS A 364 16.21 -14.03 6.26
CA LYS A 364 17.18 -12.96 6.44
C LYS A 364 16.76 -11.95 7.52
N GLU A 365 15.47 -11.64 7.57
CA GLU A 365 14.92 -10.60 8.45
C GLU A 365 14.75 -11.10 9.89
N PHE A 366 14.42 -12.38 10.08
CA PHE A 366 14.11 -12.95 11.40
C PHE A 366 15.06 -14.10 11.77
N SER A 367 15.89 -13.87 12.78
CA SER A 367 16.80 -14.90 13.33
C SER A 367 16.05 -16.10 13.90
N GLN A 368 14.86 -15.89 14.46
CA GLN A 368 14.00 -16.92 15.05
C GLN A 368 13.07 -17.61 14.03
N TYR A 369 13.30 -17.44 12.72
CA TYR A 369 12.43 -18.04 11.70
C TYR A 369 12.48 -19.58 11.71
N PRO A 370 11.33 -20.29 11.65
CA PRO A 370 11.32 -21.75 11.66
C PRO A 370 12.12 -22.37 10.51
N LYS A 371 13.16 -23.15 10.85
CA LYS A 371 14.12 -23.70 9.87
C LYS A 371 13.51 -24.72 8.90
N ASN A 372 12.55 -25.52 9.39
CA ASN A 372 11.93 -26.62 8.63
C ASN A 372 10.79 -26.16 7.72
N ARG A 373 10.34 -24.91 7.86
CA ARG A 373 9.26 -24.34 7.04
C ARG A 373 9.72 -24.21 5.60
N LYS A 374 8.85 -24.59 4.66
CA LYS A 374 9.03 -24.48 3.22
C LYS A 374 8.42 -23.18 2.69
N SER A 375 8.57 -22.87 1.41
CA SER A 375 8.10 -21.62 0.82
C SER A 375 6.59 -21.64 0.50
N ILE A 376 6.11 -22.68 -0.19
CA ILE A 376 4.74 -22.78 -0.73
C ILE A 376 4.17 -24.21 -0.80
N ILE A 377 4.96 -25.26 -1.03
CA ILE A 377 4.46 -26.65 -1.05
C ILE A 377 4.96 -27.37 0.20
N PRO A 378 4.06 -27.87 1.08
CA PRO A 378 4.46 -28.59 2.28
C PRO A 378 5.44 -29.71 1.97
N PHE A 379 6.50 -29.80 2.79
CA PHE A 379 7.58 -30.80 2.70
C PHE A 379 8.45 -30.77 1.43
N ILE A 380 8.01 -30.11 0.37
CA ILE A 380 8.70 -30.07 -0.93
C ILE A 380 9.45 -28.75 -1.12
N LEU A 381 8.73 -27.62 -1.23
CA LEU A 381 9.27 -26.34 -1.73
C LEU A 381 8.92 -25.14 -0.89
#